data_AF-A0A382JZL9-F1
#
_entry.id   AF-A0A382JZL9-F1
#
_cell.length_a   1.000
_cell.length_b   1.000
_cell.length_c   1.000
_cell.angle_alpha   90.00
_cell.angle_beta   90.00
_cell.angle_gamma   90.00
#
_symmetry.space_group_name_H-M   'P 1'
#
loop_
_entity.id
_entity.type
_entity.pdbx_description
1 polymer ?
#
loop_
_entity_poly.entity_id
_entity_poly.type
_entity_poly.pdbx_seq_one_letter_code
_entity_poly.pdbx_strand_id
1 'polypeptide(L)'
;DEYFYLAHRKELRGIGGIFFDYKMDNWKKDFSFIKDVGNTFTYLIKEIAKKKMFKKWTKKEKEIQLLKRGRYTEFNLMYDRGTKFGLNSGGNPEAILMSMPPVAKWK
;
A
#
# COMPACT_ATOMS: atom_id res chain seq x y z
N ASP A 1 1.46 12.58 1.78
CA ASP A 1 2.62 12.03 1.06
C ASP A 1 3.80 11.63 1.94
N GLU A 2 3.96 12.24 3.11
CA GLU A 2 5.09 11.97 4.03
C GLU A 2 5.20 10.52 4.51
N TYR A 3 4.07 9.88 4.86
CA TYR A 3 4.10 8.52 5.42
C TYR A 3 4.60 7.47 4.43
N PHE A 4 4.20 7.57 3.16
CA PHE A 4 4.50 6.59 2.12
C PHE A 4 5.75 6.99 1.31
N TYR A 5 6.85 7.26 2.01
CA TYR A 5 8.11 7.72 1.42
C TYR A 5 9.27 6.77 1.75
N LEU A 6 10.06 6.41 0.73
CA LEU A 6 11.26 5.59 0.88
C LEU A 6 12.47 6.51 1.07
N ALA A 7 12.79 6.82 2.32
CA ALA A 7 13.86 7.78 2.65
C ALA A 7 15.21 7.40 2.02
N HIS A 8 15.59 6.13 2.03
CA HIS A 8 16.87 5.66 1.47
C HIS A 8 16.97 5.79 -0.06
N ARG A 9 15.83 5.89 -0.77
CA ARG A 9 15.79 6.08 -2.23
C ARG A 9 15.38 7.48 -2.65
N LYS A 10 14.94 8.29 -1.70
CA LYS A 10 14.37 9.62 -1.92
C LYS A 10 13.20 9.60 -2.91
N GLU A 11 12.32 8.60 -2.80
CA GLU A 11 11.16 8.43 -3.68
C GLU A 11 9.87 8.10 -2.91
N LEU A 12 8.72 8.51 -3.45
CA LEU A 12 7.41 8.11 -2.93
C LEU A 12 7.10 6.65 -3.31
N ARG A 13 6.42 5.92 -2.42
CA ARG A 13 5.98 4.54 -2.66
C ARG A 13 4.98 4.44 -3.82
N GLY A 14 4.22 5.50 -4.06
CA GLY A 14 3.18 5.57 -5.07
C GLY A 14 2.74 7.00 -5.31
N ILE A 15 1.55 7.17 -5.91
CA ILE A 15 1.00 8.49 -6.27
C ILE A 15 0.23 9.17 -5.13
N GLY A 16 0.34 8.66 -3.90
CA GLY A 16 -0.36 9.21 -2.74
C GLY A 16 -1.81 8.75 -2.61
N GLY A 17 -2.61 9.58 -1.94
CA GLY A 17 -3.98 9.30 -1.50
C GLY A 17 -4.24 10.00 -0.17
N ILE A 18 -5.15 9.46 0.64
CA ILE A 18 -5.37 9.93 2.01
C ILE A 18 -4.72 8.98 3.00
N PHE A 19 -4.10 9.54 4.02
CA PHE A 19 -3.59 8.82 5.19
C PHE A 19 -3.95 9.63 6.42
N PHE A 20 -4.47 8.96 7.44
CA PHE A 20 -4.81 9.57 8.71
C PHE A 20 -4.57 8.55 9.82
N ASP A 21 -4.18 9.05 10.98
CA ASP A 21 -3.95 8.30 12.21
C ASP A 21 -4.45 9.15 13.38
N TYR A 22 -4.81 8.55 14.50
CA TYR A 22 -5.28 9.24 15.71
C TYR A 22 -6.42 10.25 15.51
N LYS A 23 -7.41 9.90 14.69
CA LYS A 23 -8.61 10.73 14.47
C LYS A 23 -9.60 10.56 15.65
N MET A 24 -9.64 11.55 16.54
CA MET A 24 -10.34 11.49 17.83
C MET A 24 -11.20 12.73 18.14
N ASP A 25 -11.58 13.50 17.12
CA ASP A 25 -12.28 14.79 17.33
C ASP A 25 -13.74 14.57 17.74
N ASN A 26 -14.48 13.76 16.98
CA ASN A 26 -15.89 13.51 17.24
C ASN A 26 -16.30 12.14 16.68
N TRP A 27 -16.63 11.22 17.57
CA TRP A 27 -16.97 9.83 17.21
C TRP A 27 -17.93 9.70 16.02
N LYS A 28 -19.06 10.43 16.03
CA LYS A 28 -20.07 10.29 14.96
C LYS A 28 -19.53 10.78 13.61
N LYS A 29 -18.83 11.92 13.59
CA LYS A 29 -18.23 12.45 12.37
C LYS A 29 -17.07 11.58 11.90
N ASP A 30 -16.26 11.09 12.83
CA ASP A 30 -15.08 10.29 12.53
C ASP A 30 -15.46 8.93 11.96
N PHE A 31 -16.46 8.29 12.56
CA PHE A 31 -17.03 7.04 12.06
C PHE A 31 -17.65 7.22 10.68
N SER A 32 -18.43 8.30 10.46
CA SER A 32 -19.00 8.59 9.14
C SER A 32 -17.91 8.76 8.08
N PHE A 33 -16.85 9.50 8.41
CA PHE A 33 -15.71 9.69 7.52
C PHE A 33 -15.03 8.35 7.17
N ILE A 34 -14.75 7.49 8.14
CA ILE A 34 -14.13 6.17 7.89
C ILE A 34 -15.02 5.31 6.99
N LYS A 35 -16.34 5.32 7.21
CA LYS A 35 -17.29 4.61 6.35
C LYS A 35 -17.24 5.12 4.90
N ASP A 36 -17.21 6.43 4.72
CA ASP A 36 -17.17 7.04 3.39
C ASP A 36 -15.85 6.75 2.67
N VAL A 37 -14.72 6.74 3.40
CA VAL A 37 -13.41 6.31 2.87
C VAL A 37 -13.47 4.87 2.38
N GLY A 38 -14.03 3.94 3.16
CA GLY A 38 -14.15 2.53 2.78
C GLY A 38 -15.04 2.31 1.55
N ASN A 39 -16.18 3.01 1.48
CA ASN A 39 -17.08 2.97 0.33
C ASN A 39 -16.41 3.52 -0.94
N THR A 40 -15.73 4.66 -0.81
CA THR A 40 -15.03 5.32 -1.91
C THR A 40 -13.87 4.46 -2.42
N PHE A 41 -13.08 3.87 -1.51
CA PHE A 41 -11.99 2.97 -1.87
C PHE A 41 -12.49 1.77 -2.68
N THR A 42 -13.54 1.10 -2.19
CA THR A 42 -14.14 -0.06 -2.85
C THR A 42 -14.63 0.29 -4.26
N TYR A 43 -15.33 1.42 -4.40
CA TYR A 43 -15.80 1.91 -5.70
C TYR A 43 -14.62 2.16 -6.66
N LEU A 44 -13.61 2.93 -6.23
CA LEU A 44 -12.49 3.31 -7.08
C LEU A 44 -11.65 2.11 -7.54
N ILE A 45 -11.32 1.18 -6.63
CA ILE A 45 -10.54 -0.02 -6.99
C ILE A 45 -11.30 -0.89 -7.99
N LYS A 46 -12.62 -1.08 -7.80
CA LYS A 46 -13.47 -1.82 -8.74
C LYS A 46 -13.43 -1.20 -10.13
N GLU A 47 -13.59 0.12 -10.22
CA GLU A 47 -13.61 0.82 -11.50
C GLU A 47 -12.23 0.85 -12.19
N ILE A 48 -11.15 1.03 -11.43
CA ILE A 48 -9.78 0.98 -11.96
C ILE A 48 -9.45 -0.43 -12.47
N ALA A 49 -9.79 -1.46 -11.69
CA ALA A 49 -9.54 -2.85 -12.06
C ALA A 49 -10.27 -3.22 -13.36
N LYS A 50 -11.58 -2.94 -13.44
CA LYS A 50 -12.38 -3.16 -14.67
C LYS A 50 -11.75 -2.54 -15.91
N LYS A 51 -11.29 -1.29 -15.81
CA LYS A 51 -10.70 -0.55 -16.93
C LYS A 51 -9.32 -1.04 -17.35
N LYS A 52 -8.57 -1.72 -16.48
CA LYS A 52 -7.14 -1.99 -16.69
C LYS A 52 -6.76 -3.47 -16.68
N MET A 53 -7.58 -4.36 -16.12
CA MET A 53 -7.17 -5.76 -15.87
C MET A 53 -6.83 -6.55 -17.14
N PHE A 54 -7.48 -6.24 -18.27
CA PHE A 54 -7.24 -6.92 -19.56
C PHE A 54 -6.30 -6.18 -20.50
N LYS A 55 -5.66 -5.09 -20.03
CA LYS A 55 -4.68 -4.38 -20.86
C LYS A 55 -3.47 -5.29 -21.07
N LYS A 56 -3.12 -5.48 -22.34
CA LYS A 56 -1.87 -6.15 -22.72
C LYS A 56 -0.68 -5.34 -22.23
N TRP A 57 0.39 -6.04 -21.88
CA TRP A 57 1.64 -5.45 -21.42
C TRP A 57 2.80 -6.14 -22.12
N THR A 58 3.85 -5.37 -22.34
CA THR A 58 5.12 -5.82 -22.89
C THR A 58 6.02 -6.39 -21.80
N LYS A 59 7.04 -7.16 -22.21
CA LYS A 59 8.07 -7.66 -21.29
C LYS A 59 8.75 -6.53 -20.51
N LYS A 60 8.98 -5.38 -21.15
CA LYS A 60 9.58 -4.18 -20.53
C LYS A 60 8.68 -3.61 -19.44
N GLU A 61 7.38 -3.47 -19.69
CA GLU A 61 6.43 -2.99 -18.67
C GLU A 61 6.30 -3.95 -17.49
N LYS A 62 6.36 -5.27 -17.75
CA LYS A 62 6.40 -6.28 -16.70
C LYS A 62 7.64 -6.14 -15.82
N GLU A 63 8.81 -5.88 -16.42
CA GLU A 63 10.04 -5.66 -15.65
C GLU A 63 9.92 -4.44 -14.76
N ILE A 64 9.36 -3.33 -15.27
CA ILE A 64 9.10 -2.13 -14.48
C ILE A 64 8.13 -2.44 -13.32
N GLN A 65 7.09 -3.24 -13.54
CA GLN A 65 6.18 -3.68 -12.47
C GLN A 65 6.94 -4.43 -11.37
N LEU A 66 7.83 -5.36 -11.73
CA LEU A 66 8.57 -6.17 -10.75
C LEU A 66 9.54 -5.33 -9.93
N LEU A 67 10.19 -4.33 -10.53
CA LEU A 67 11.02 -3.36 -9.80
C LEU A 67 10.19 -2.50 -8.85
N LYS A 68 9.01 -2.01 -9.29
CA LYS A 68 8.08 -1.29 -8.42
C LYS A 68 7.57 -2.15 -7.26
N ARG A 69 7.35 -3.44 -7.48
CA ARG A 69 7.04 -4.40 -6.42
C ARG A 69 8.20 -4.56 -5.43
N GLY A 70 9.45 -4.53 -5.90
CA GLY A 70 10.63 -4.46 -5.04
C GLY A 70 10.60 -3.25 -4.10
N ARG A 71 10.27 -2.07 -4.62
CA ARG A 71 10.08 -0.85 -3.80
C ARG A 71 8.95 -1.00 -2.77
N TYR A 72 7.85 -1.63 -3.17
CA TYR A 72 6.73 -1.91 -2.26
C TYR A 72 7.16 -2.81 -1.10
N THR A 73 7.92 -3.87 -1.38
CA THR A 73 8.51 -4.76 -0.37
C THR A 73 9.50 -4.03 0.53
N GLU A 74 10.42 -3.25 -0.03
CA GLU A 74 11.38 -2.43 0.74
C GLU A 74 10.65 -1.52 1.72
N PHE A 75 9.60 -0.81 1.28
CA PHE A 75 8.83 0.05 2.17
C PHE A 75 8.19 -0.72 3.32
N ASN A 76 7.48 -1.81 3.04
CA ASN A 76 6.75 -2.54 4.08
C ASN A 76 7.71 -3.15 5.11
N LEU A 77 8.87 -3.67 4.68
CA LEU A 77 9.84 -4.24 5.61
C LEU A 77 10.64 -3.18 6.37
N MET A 78 10.96 -2.04 5.74
CA MET A 78 11.88 -1.05 6.31
C MET A 78 11.19 0.15 6.97
N TYR A 79 9.95 0.48 6.66
CA TYR A 79 9.32 1.73 7.10
C TYR A 79 7.90 1.58 7.63
N ASP A 80 7.14 0.62 7.13
CA ASP A 80 5.76 0.44 7.59
C ASP A 80 5.71 0.08 9.08
N ARG A 81 5.08 0.96 9.87
CA ARG A 81 5.05 0.83 11.33
C ARG A 81 4.30 -0.42 11.75
N GLY A 82 3.21 -0.75 11.05
CA GLY A 82 2.38 -1.92 11.34
C GLY A 82 3.13 -3.23 11.11
N THR A 83 3.79 -3.36 9.97
CA THR A 83 4.60 -4.54 9.63
C THR A 83 5.73 -4.75 10.65
N LYS A 84 6.50 -3.71 10.96
CA LYS A 84 7.58 -3.81 11.95
C LYS A 84 7.09 -4.19 13.33
N PHE A 85 6.03 -3.53 13.79
CA PHE A 85 5.46 -3.81 15.10
C PHE A 85 4.98 -5.26 15.17
N GLY A 86 4.18 -5.71 14.19
CA GLY A 86 3.65 -7.07 14.16
C GLY A 86 4.73 -8.15 14.17
N LEU A 87 5.81 -7.96 13.39
CA LEU A 87 6.92 -8.93 13.37
C LEU A 87 7.68 -8.96 14.70
N ASN A 88 7.91 -7.80 15.31
CA ASN A 88 8.66 -7.70 16.56
C ASN A 88 7.83 -8.08 17.80
N SER A 89 6.50 -8.04 17.70
CA SER A 89 5.59 -8.38 18.80
C SER A 89 5.14 -9.85 18.80
N GLY A 90 5.69 -10.70 17.91
CA GLY A 90 5.29 -12.10 17.78
C GLY A 90 3.91 -12.31 17.15
N GLY A 91 3.42 -11.36 16.35
CA GLY A 91 2.18 -11.52 15.59
C GLY A 91 2.30 -12.60 14.50
N ASN A 92 1.16 -13.04 13.97
CA ASN A 92 1.15 -14.09 12.93
C ASN A 92 1.90 -13.63 11.66
N PRO A 93 3.04 -14.26 11.31
CA PRO A 93 3.86 -13.83 10.18
C PRO A 93 3.11 -13.90 8.84
N GLU A 94 2.23 -14.88 8.64
CA GLU A 94 1.47 -15.02 7.38
C GLU A 94 0.49 -13.86 7.20
N ALA A 95 -0.18 -13.45 8.28
CA ALA A 95 -1.09 -12.32 8.26
C ALA A 95 -0.34 -11.00 8.05
N ILE A 96 0.83 -10.82 8.68
CA ILE A 96 1.63 -9.61 8.55
C ILE A 96 2.21 -9.48 7.13
N LEU A 97 2.72 -10.58 6.58
CA LEU A 97 3.35 -10.61 5.26
C LEU A 97 2.36 -10.77 4.10
N MET A 98 1.04 -10.80 4.37
CA MET A 98 0.01 -10.86 3.33
C MET A 98 0.09 -9.71 2.31
N SER A 99 0.71 -8.60 2.71
CA SER A 99 0.92 -7.44 1.84
C SER A 99 2.02 -7.67 0.78
N MET A 100 2.85 -8.72 0.93
CA MET A 100 3.99 -8.92 0.05
C MET A 100 3.56 -9.35 -1.36
N PRO A 101 4.17 -8.79 -2.41
CA PRO A 101 3.91 -9.25 -3.76
C PRO A 101 4.45 -10.67 -3.96
N PRO A 102 3.81 -11.49 -4.82
CA PRO A 102 4.24 -12.88 -5.05
C PRO A 102 5.61 -12.99 -5.74
N VAL A 103 5.97 -11.96 -6.52
CA VAL A 103 7.29 -11.87 -7.19
C VAL A 103 7.68 -10.40 -7.23
N ALA A 104 8.91 -10.12 -6.80
CA ALA A 104 9.56 -8.81 -6.87
C ALA A 104 10.97 -8.97 -7.46
N LYS A 105 11.54 -7.87 -7.95
CA LYS A 105 12.91 -7.81 -8.45
C LYS A 105 13.64 -6.61 -7.88
N TRP A 106 14.96 -6.75 -7.77
CA TRP A 106 15.89 -5.70 -7.41
C TRP A 106 16.95 -5.56 -8.50
N LYS A 107 17.49 -4.36 -8.62
CA LYS A 107 18.59 -3.98 -9.48
C LYS A 107 19.45 -2.96 -8.74
#